data_AF-A0A525WCY2-F1
#
_entry.id   AF-A0A525WCY2-F1
#
_cell.length_a   1.000
_cell.length_b   1.000
_cell.length_c   1.000
_cell.angle_alpha   90.00
_cell.angle_beta   90.00
_cell.angle_gamma   90.00
#
_symmetry.space_group_name_H-M   'P 1'
#
loop_
_entity.id
_entity.type
_entity.pdbx_description
1 polymer ?
#
loop_
_entity_poly.entity_id
_entity_poly.type
_entity_poly.pdbx_seq_one_letter_code
_entity_poly.pdbx_strand_id
1 'polypeptide(L)'
;MNIQPEQKQGRVPSASTPAMPESVALPISGAVAERVGGDLQRRLLDARLYWCQKNRAHTGQRDEKEGWLAEEEGLHDAALGRERVDLIRLCYPSQVERYRLGFHDGQALLLIPLAAMKQHHFYGGAVPRSPHNSK
;
A
#
# COMPACT_ATOMS: atom_id res chain seq x y z
N MET A 1 14.36 -24.68 85.26
CA MET A 1 12.91 -24.82 85.23
C MET A 1 12.32 -23.65 84.44
N ASN A 2 11.91 -23.88 83.20
CA ASN A 2 10.63 -23.38 82.68
C ASN A 2 10.31 -24.24 81.44
N ILE A 3 9.18 -24.92 81.47
CA ILE A 3 8.71 -25.90 80.48
C ILE A 3 7.36 -25.40 79.97
N GLN A 4 7.06 -25.72 78.70
CA GLN A 4 5.74 -25.86 78.04
C GLN A 4 5.42 -24.76 76.99
N PRO A 5 4.59 -25.04 75.96
CA PRO A 5 4.89 -25.90 74.81
C PRO A 5 4.26 -25.41 73.48
N GLU A 6 4.44 -26.21 72.42
CA GLU A 6 3.59 -26.38 71.21
C GLU A 6 3.09 -25.15 70.44
N GLN A 7 3.31 -25.12 69.12
CA GLN A 7 2.23 -25.42 68.17
C GLN A 7 2.76 -25.90 66.81
N LYS A 8 2.20 -27.04 66.41
CA LYS A 8 2.29 -27.70 65.10
C LYS A 8 1.74 -26.84 63.97
N GLN A 9 2.38 -26.91 62.81
CA GLN A 9 1.74 -27.02 61.48
C GLN A 9 2.87 -27.39 60.50
N GLY A 10 2.98 -28.61 60.02
CA GLY A 10 2.06 -29.19 59.05
C GLY A 10 2.55 -28.90 57.63
N ARG A 11 3.72 -29.43 57.26
CA ARG A 11 4.28 -29.33 55.90
C ARG A 11 3.52 -30.30 54.99
N VAL A 12 2.54 -29.78 54.26
CA VAL A 12 1.92 -30.47 53.10
C VAL A 12 2.87 -30.43 51.90
N PRO A 13 3.03 -31.52 51.13
CA PRO A 13 3.76 -31.50 49.87
C PRO A 13 2.82 -31.30 48.68
N SER A 14 3.42 -30.84 47.57
CA SER A 14 2.95 -31.02 46.20
C SER A 14 1.88 -30.06 45.67
N ALA A 15 2.33 -29.11 44.85
CA ALA A 15 1.64 -28.73 43.62
C ALA A 15 2.70 -28.26 42.62
N SER A 16 3.19 -29.20 41.82
CA SER A 16 3.99 -28.91 40.63
C SER A 16 3.21 -27.95 39.74
N THR A 17 3.73 -26.74 39.56
CA THR A 17 3.23 -25.81 38.56
C THR A 17 3.52 -26.42 37.18
N PRO A 18 2.51 -26.68 36.32
CA PRO A 18 2.81 -26.98 34.93
C PRO A 18 3.34 -25.69 34.30
N ALA A 19 4.61 -25.73 33.89
CA ALA A 19 5.16 -24.75 32.98
C ALA A 19 4.27 -24.70 31.74
N MET A 20 3.60 -23.56 31.55
CA MET A 20 2.91 -23.24 30.31
C MET A 20 3.95 -23.28 29.18
N PRO A 21 3.71 -24.01 28.08
CA PRO A 21 4.64 -23.96 26.95
C PRO A 21 4.69 -22.52 26.46
N GLU A 22 5.91 -21.99 26.36
CA GLU A 22 6.20 -20.77 25.62
C GLU A 22 5.44 -20.85 24.30
N SER A 23 4.53 -19.91 24.11
CA SER A 23 3.87 -19.73 22.83
C SER A 23 4.97 -19.40 21.84
N VAL A 24 5.42 -20.44 21.12
CA VAL A 24 6.31 -20.30 19.99
C VAL A 24 5.50 -19.53 18.96
N ALA A 25 5.59 -18.21 19.03
CA ALA A 25 5.17 -17.31 17.99
C ALA A 25 6.02 -17.70 16.78
N LEU A 26 5.48 -18.59 15.95
CA LEU A 26 6.02 -18.85 14.64
C LEU A 26 6.17 -17.48 13.97
N PRO A 27 7.35 -17.12 13.44
CA PRO A 27 7.47 -15.94 12.62
C PRO A 27 6.59 -16.20 11.40
N ILE A 28 5.38 -15.63 11.39
CA ILE A 28 4.54 -15.58 10.20
C ILE A 28 5.36 -14.75 9.22
N SER A 29 5.98 -15.50 8.32
CA SER A 29 7.02 -15.10 7.41
C SER A 29 6.64 -13.80 6.70
N GLY A 30 7.43 -12.74 6.90
CA GLY A 30 7.32 -11.48 6.16
C GLY A 30 7.23 -11.68 4.63
N ALA A 31 7.72 -12.82 4.14
CA ALA A 31 7.64 -13.24 2.74
C ALA A 31 6.22 -13.36 2.16
N VAL A 32 5.17 -13.63 2.97
CA VAL A 32 3.79 -13.73 2.45
C VAL A 32 3.17 -12.34 2.29
N ALA A 33 3.44 -11.43 3.24
CA ALA A 33 2.99 -10.05 3.16
C ALA A 33 3.68 -9.30 2.00
N GLU A 34 4.96 -9.56 1.76
CA GLU A 34 5.69 -9.00 0.62
C GLU A 34 5.14 -9.48 -0.73
N ARG A 35 4.79 -10.76 -0.86
CA ARG A 35 4.19 -11.29 -2.12
C ARG A 35 2.82 -10.69 -2.42
N VAL A 36 1.94 -10.57 -1.43
CA VAL A 36 0.60 -9.97 -1.61
C VAL A 36 0.68 -8.47 -1.88
N GLY A 37 1.70 -7.79 -1.33
CA GLY A 37 1.96 -6.37 -1.59
C GLY A 37 2.38 -6.10 -3.02
N GLY A 38 3.33 -6.89 -3.52
CA GLY A 38 3.79 -6.79 -4.91
C GLY A 38 2.65 -6.99 -5.92
N ASP A 39 1.75 -7.95 -5.67
CA ASP A 39 0.61 -8.21 -6.55
C ASP A 39 -0.39 -7.04 -6.64
N LEU A 40 -0.66 -6.37 -5.51
CA LEU A 40 -1.59 -5.24 -5.48
C LEU A 40 -0.97 -3.98 -6.12
N GLN A 41 0.28 -3.68 -5.81
CA GLN A 41 1.02 -2.57 -6.42
C GLN A 41 1.08 -2.73 -7.93
N ARG A 42 1.36 -3.95 -8.40
CA ARG A 42 1.36 -4.29 -9.83
C ARG A 42 -0.01 -4.06 -10.48
N ARG A 43 -1.10 -4.51 -9.84
CA ARG A 43 -2.47 -4.28 -10.35
C ARG A 43 -2.84 -2.81 -10.45
N LEU A 44 -2.43 -1.99 -9.47
CA LEU A 44 -2.68 -0.55 -9.49
C LEU A 44 -1.91 0.14 -10.64
N LEU A 45 -0.64 -0.25 -10.83
CA LEU A 45 0.15 0.21 -11.96
C LEU A 45 -0.48 -0.19 -13.30
N ASP A 46 -0.88 -1.46 -13.45
CA ASP A 46 -1.54 -1.96 -14.66
C ASP A 46 -2.87 -1.21 -14.94
N ALA A 47 -3.65 -0.91 -13.90
CA ALA A 47 -4.86 -0.11 -14.02
C ALA A 47 -4.58 1.33 -14.49
N ARG A 48 -3.50 1.93 -13.99
CA ARG A 48 -3.08 3.29 -14.38
C ARG A 48 -2.58 3.31 -15.83
N LEU A 49 -1.79 2.31 -16.23
CA LEU A 49 -1.36 2.12 -17.63
C LEU A 49 -2.55 1.94 -18.56
N TYR A 50 -3.51 1.09 -18.19
CA TYR A 50 -4.74 0.90 -18.96
C TYR A 50 -5.53 2.21 -19.10
N TRP A 51 -5.61 3.02 -18.05
CA TRP A 51 -6.25 4.34 -18.10
C TRP A 51 -5.58 5.25 -19.13
N CYS A 52 -4.25 5.33 -19.15
CA CYS A 52 -3.52 6.14 -20.12
C CYS A 52 -3.78 5.66 -21.56
N GLN A 53 -3.69 4.34 -21.80
CA GLN A 53 -3.97 3.72 -23.11
C GLN A 53 -5.39 4.02 -23.60
N LYS A 54 -6.37 3.91 -22.70
CA LYS A 54 -7.76 4.24 -23.00
C LYS A 54 -7.87 5.70 -23.41
N ASN A 55 -7.36 6.64 -22.63
CA ASN A 55 -7.47 8.06 -22.97
C ASN A 55 -6.73 8.42 -24.26
N ARG A 56 -5.57 7.79 -24.52
CA ARG A 56 -4.84 7.92 -25.78
C ARG A 56 -5.65 7.46 -26.99
N ALA A 57 -6.40 6.36 -26.85
CA ALA A 57 -7.27 5.86 -27.90
C ALA A 57 -8.49 6.75 -28.15
N HIS A 58 -8.99 7.43 -27.12
CA HIS A 58 -10.19 8.28 -27.20
C HIS A 58 -9.90 9.73 -27.60
N THR A 59 -8.67 10.21 -27.47
CA THR A 59 -8.35 11.57 -27.91
C THR A 59 -8.16 11.67 -29.42
N GLY A 60 -8.69 12.75 -30.00
CA GLY A 60 -8.52 13.10 -31.41
C GLY A 60 -7.27 13.92 -31.71
N GLN A 61 -6.67 14.55 -30.69
CA GLN A 61 -5.58 15.51 -30.87
C GLN A 61 -4.22 14.82 -30.76
N ARG A 62 -3.32 15.11 -31.71
CA ARG A 62 -1.99 14.50 -31.75
C ARG A 62 -1.17 14.81 -30.49
N ASP A 63 -1.17 16.07 -30.06
CA ASP A 63 -0.40 16.51 -28.89
C ASP A 63 -0.90 15.84 -27.60
N GLU A 64 -2.21 15.62 -27.48
CA GLU A 64 -2.76 14.85 -26.37
C GLU A 64 -2.35 13.38 -26.45
N LYS A 65 -2.33 12.76 -27.64
CA LYS A 65 -1.84 11.37 -27.80
C LYS A 65 -0.38 11.24 -27.38
N GLU A 66 0.46 12.17 -27.79
CA GLU A 66 1.87 12.23 -27.41
C GLU A 66 2.02 12.47 -25.90
N GLY A 67 1.17 13.32 -25.31
CA GLY A 67 1.11 13.52 -23.86
C GLY A 67 0.67 12.27 -23.07
N TRP A 68 -0.30 11.49 -23.56
CA TRP A 68 -0.67 10.21 -22.95
C TRP A 68 0.44 9.16 -23.09
N LEU A 69 1.10 9.12 -24.26
CA LEU A 69 2.23 8.22 -24.49
C LEU A 69 3.41 8.55 -23.55
N ALA A 70 3.71 9.84 -23.36
CA ALA A 70 4.75 10.27 -22.44
C ALA A 70 4.45 9.83 -20.99
N GLU A 71 3.19 9.95 -20.56
CA GLU A 71 2.76 9.47 -19.24
C GLU A 71 2.87 7.93 -19.11
N GLU A 72 2.53 7.17 -20.15
CA GLU A 72 2.74 5.71 -20.21
C GLU A 72 4.22 5.34 -20.05
N GLU A 73 5.11 6.03 -20.77
CA GLU A 73 6.56 5.80 -20.67
C GLU A 73 7.09 6.10 -19.26
N GLY A 74 6.60 7.16 -18.61
CA GLY A 74 6.94 7.48 -17.23
C GLY A 74 6.55 6.37 -16.25
N LEU A 75 5.35 5.80 -16.41
CA LEU A 75 4.88 4.68 -15.59
C LEU A 75 5.72 3.41 -15.80
N HIS A 76 6.10 3.09 -17.04
CA HIS A 76 6.99 1.97 -17.34
C HIS A 76 8.39 2.16 -16.74
N ASP A 77 8.95 3.36 -16.89
CA ASP A 77 10.26 3.71 -16.37
C ASP A 77 10.29 3.65 -14.83
N ALA A 78 9.22 4.08 -14.16
CA ALA A 78 9.04 3.93 -12.71
C ALA A 78 9.03 2.45 -12.29
N ALA A 79 8.32 1.59 -13.03
CA ALA A 79 8.27 0.15 -12.79
C ALA A 79 9.64 -0.53 -12.96
N LEU A 80 10.49 0.02 -13.83
CA LEU A 80 11.85 -0.46 -14.09
C LEU A 80 12.90 0.20 -13.18
N GLY A 81 12.53 1.20 -12.38
CA GLY A 81 13.46 1.98 -11.56
C GLY A 81 14.47 2.78 -12.39
N ARG A 82 14.10 3.23 -13.59
CA ARG A 82 14.97 3.96 -14.52
C ARG A 82 14.43 5.36 -14.74
N GLU A 83 15.21 6.39 -14.44
CA GLU A 83 14.82 7.76 -14.76
C GLU A 83 15.52 8.19 -16.06
N ARG A 84 14.75 8.54 -17.10
CA ARG A 84 15.32 9.03 -18.36
C ARG A 84 15.36 10.55 -18.39
N VAL A 85 16.22 11.10 -17.53
CA VAL A 85 16.41 12.55 -17.39
C VAL A 85 16.93 13.21 -18.68
N ASP A 86 17.61 12.43 -19.55
CA ASP A 86 18.26 12.95 -20.74
C ASP A 86 17.35 13.03 -21.98
N LEU A 87 16.30 12.21 -22.05
CA LEU A 87 15.31 12.24 -23.15
C LEU A 87 14.39 13.47 -23.07
N ILE A 88 14.22 14.02 -21.86
CA ILE A 88 13.45 15.22 -21.57
C ILE A 88 13.92 16.45 -22.38
N ARG A 89 15.21 16.50 -22.77
CA ARG A 89 15.78 17.65 -23.48
C ARG A 89 15.37 17.75 -24.96
N LEU A 90 14.82 16.67 -25.53
CA LEU A 90 14.44 16.60 -26.95
C LEU A 90 12.93 16.71 -27.19
N CYS A 91 12.13 16.86 -26.13
CA CYS A 91 10.67 16.85 -26.19
C CYS A 91 10.05 18.22 -25.91
N TYR A 92 8.79 18.40 -26.33
CA TYR A 92 7.98 19.55 -25.95
C TYR A 92 7.78 19.59 -24.42
N PRO A 93 7.74 20.79 -23.79
CA PRO A 93 7.58 20.91 -22.33
C PRO A 93 6.36 20.16 -21.78
N SER A 94 5.23 20.18 -22.50
CA SER A 94 4.02 19.46 -22.11
C SER A 94 4.21 17.94 -22.03
N GLN A 95 5.02 17.36 -22.92
CA GLN A 95 5.32 15.92 -22.89
C GLN A 95 6.24 15.58 -21.71
N VAL A 96 7.18 16.47 -21.38
CA VAL A 96 8.06 16.31 -20.22
C VAL A 96 7.27 16.31 -18.92
N GLU A 97 6.33 17.23 -18.77
CA GLU A 97 5.46 17.31 -17.59
C GLU A 97 4.62 16.04 -17.45
N ARG A 98 4.09 15.53 -18.56
CA ARG A 98 3.30 14.29 -18.60
C ARG A 98 4.13 13.05 -18.28
N TYR A 99 5.35 12.96 -18.79
CA TYR A 99 6.31 11.93 -18.40
C TYR A 99 6.57 11.93 -16.89
N ARG A 100 6.90 13.10 -16.33
CA ARG A 100 7.17 13.25 -14.89
C ARG A 100 5.97 12.88 -14.04
N LEU A 101 4.76 13.26 -14.47
CA LEU A 101 3.53 12.87 -13.82
C LEU A 101 3.39 11.34 -13.76
N GLY A 102 3.57 10.66 -14.90
CA GLY A 102 3.53 9.19 -14.96
C GLY A 102 4.61 8.53 -14.10
N PHE A 103 5.82 9.08 -14.10
CA PHE A 103 6.93 8.55 -13.31
C PHE A 103 6.69 8.67 -11.80
N HIS A 104 6.27 9.85 -11.32
CA HIS A 104 5.94 10.07 -9.91
C HIS A 104 4.71 9.26 -9.47
N ASP A 105 3.66 9.18 -10.30
CA ASP A 105 2.50 8.31 -10.05
C ASP A 105 2.96 6.85 -9.88
N GLY A 106 3.78 6.36 -10.80
CA GLY A 106 4.32 4.99 -10.76
C GLY A 106 5.12 4.71 -9.49
N GLN A 107 6.01 5.63 -9.10
CA GLN A 107 6.75 5.52 -7.85
C GLN A 107 5.83 5.51 -6.63
N ALA A 108 4.84 6.41 -6.60
CA ALA A 108 3.87 6.46 -5.51
C ALA A 108 3.11 5.14 -5.38
N LEU A 109 2.62 4.59 -6.50
CA LEU A 109 1.90 3.31 -6.54
C LEU A 109 2.76 2.13 -6.05
N LEU A 110 4.05 2.12 -6.37
CA LEU A 110 4.99 1.09 -5.92
C LEU A 110 5.42 1.27 -4.45
N LEU A 111 5.29 2.47 -3.89
CA LEU A 111 5.63 2.77 -2.50
C LEU A 111 4.44 2.68 -1.54
N ILE A 112 3.21 2.46 -2.03
CA ILE A 112 2.03 2.36 -1.15
C ILE A 112 2.19 1.18 -0.19
N PRO A 113 2.21 1.40 1.14
CA PRO A 113 2.19 0.32 2.11
C PRO A 113 0.83 -0.38 2.09
N LEU A 114 0.80 -1.70 2.11
CA LEU A 114 -0.43 -2.51 2.23
C LEU A 114 -1.36 -2.04 3.37
N ALA A 115 -0.79 -1.51 4.46
CA ALA A 115 -1.55 -1.00 5.60
C ALA A 115 -2.32 0.30 5.29
N ALA A 116 -1.81 1.15 4.40
CA ALA A 116 -2.44 2.43 4.04
C ALA A 116 -3.73 2.23 3.22
N MET A 117 -3.80 1.18 2.40
CA MET A 117 -4.97 0.91 1.56
C MET A 117 -6.17 0.35 2.33
N LYS A 118 -5.94 -0.28 3.49
CA LYS A 118 -7.03 -0.76 4.35
C LYS A 118 -7.83 0.36 5.02
N GLN A 119 -7.31 1.60 5.05
CA GLN A 119 -7.94 2.72 5.74
C GLN A 119 -8.96 3.50 4.87
N HIS A 120 -9.03 3.26 3.55
CA HIS A 120 -9.95 4.00 2.67
C HIS A 120 -11.38 3.44 2.56
N HIS A 121 -11.70 2.30 3.20
CA HIS A 121 -13.08 1.82 3.29
C HIS A 121 -13.95 2.55 4.34
N PHE A 122 -13.46 3.60 4.99
CA PHE A 122 -14.23 4.36 6.00
C PHE A 122 -14.76 5.74 5.54
N TYR A 123 -14.65 6.12 4.26
CA TYR A 123 -15.44 7.24 3.71
C TYR A 123 -16.62 6.73 2.88
N GLY A 124 -17.51 5.99 3.56
CA GLY A 124 -18.86 5.74 3.08
C GLY A 124 -19.75 6.94 3.37
N GLY A 125 -20.20 7.62 2.31
CA GLY A 125 -21.50 8.28 2.28
C GLY A 125 -21.65 9.61 2.99
N ALA A 126 -21.45 10.71 2.27
CA ALA A 126 -22.30 11.89 2.37
C ALA A 126 -22.14 12.75 1.10
N VAL A 127 -22.97 12.48 0.09
CA VAL A 127 -23.26 13.48 -0.95
C VAL A 127 -24.36 14.37 -0.37
N PRO A 128 -24.16 15.67 -0.13
CA PRO A 128 -25.26 16.56 0.18
C PRO A 128 -26.19 16.60 -1.04
N ARG A 129 -27.43 16.13 -0.89
CA ARG A 129 -28.45 16.32 -1.92
C ARG A 129 -28.70 17.82 -2.05
N SER A 130 -28.35 18.40 -3.20
CA SER A 130 -28.85 19.73 -3.57
C SER A 130 -30.38 19.71 -3.59
N PRO A 131 -31.06 20.65 -2.91
CA PRO A 131 -32.49 20.80 -3.07
C PRO A 131 -32.77 21.37 -4.46
N HIS A 132 -33.51 20.63 -5.28
CA HIS A 132 -34.07 21.14 -6.52
C HIS A 132 -35.13 22.19 -6.20
N ASN A 133 -34.95 23.37 -6.78
CA ASN A 133 -35.90 24.47 -6.72
C ASN A 133 -37.06 24.14 -7.67
N SER A 134 -38.26 23.91 -7.13
CA SER A 134 -39.49 23.80 -7.93
C SER A 134 -40.07 25.20 -8.11
N LYS A 135 -40.40 25.51 -9.36
CA LYS A 135 -41.11 26.73 -9.79
C LYS A 135 -42.43 26.92 -9.08
#